data_AF-A0A558D5J0-F1
#
_entry.id   AF-A0A558D5J0-F1
#
_cell.length_a   1.000
_cell.length_b   1.000
_cell.length_c   1.000
_cell.angle_alpha   90.00
_cell.angle_beta   90.00
_cell.angle_gamma   90.00
#
_symmetry.space_group_name_H-M   'P 1'
#
loop_
_entity.id
_entity.type
_entity.pdbx_description
1 polymer ?
#
loop_
_entity_poly.entity_id
_entity_poly.type
_entity_poly.pdbx_seq_one_letter_code
_entity_poly.pdbx_strand_id
1 'polypeptide(L)'
;MKPSGAFRVLRATAAAVGAVTAAAVLPAANAAPVTGSPAGTAATGNTANTTNTANTAAAQPGGPLLTAKFLVDGTSRIARLGSDLVLRQGTFDAGLYQGDGTTIRIEGDLSLPATPGYFLAFRFMPVTSRVALPQDGKATGTADISGGLLTPKIDVTVRVYLELSEVAEDGQPIAVGPGCRTRSPLVIPMRGQTALTPGAKSTLESTFDIPPFTGCGVGEDLDPLMTGLISGPGNTMKTTLTTVGIG
;
A
#
# COMPACT_ATOMS: atom_id res chain seq x y z
N MET A 1 58.88 29.66 12.13
CA MET A 1 58.73 29.45 10.67
C MET A 1 57.26 29.20 10.38
N LYS A 2 56.68 29.99 9.47
CA LYS A 2 55.27 30.09 9.12
C LYS A 2 55.15 29.80 7.62
N PRO A 3 54.07 29.13 7.19
CA PRO A 3 53.37 29.51 5.95
C PRO A 3 51.86 29.64 6.27
N SER A 4 51.14 30.75 6.06
CA SER A 4 50.82 31.46 4.80
C SER A 4 50.36 30.45 3.74
N GLY A 5 49.10 30.26 3.33
CA GLY A 5 47.89 31.08 3.35
C GLY A 5 47.29 30.99 1.93
N ALA A 6 46.05 30.51 1.76
CA ALA A 6 45.27 30.68 0.53
C ALA A 6 43.77 30.39 0.78
N PHE A 7 43.02 31.46 1.00
CA PHE A 7 41.55 31.46 1.04
C PHE A 7 41.05 31.60 -0.42
N ARG A 8 40.29 30.63 -0.94
CA ARG A 8 39.62 30.75 -2.25
C ARG A 8 38.17 31.17 -2.06
N VAL A 9 37.87 32.40 -2.48
CA VAL A 9 36.52 32.96 -2.60
C VAL A 9 35.87 32.36 -3.85
N LEU A 10 34.77 31.60 -3.66
CA LEU A 10 33.93 31.15 -4.77
C LEU A 10 32.93 32.27 -5.11
N ARG A 11 33.05 32.84 -6.32
CA ARG A 11 32.10 33.82 -6.87
C ARG A 11 30.80 33.14 -7.27
N ALA A 12 29.68 33.71 -6.82
CA ALA A 12 28.34 33.44 -7.33
C ALA A 12 28.15 34.06 -8.72
N THR A 13 27.60 33.29 -9.65
CA THR A 13 27.08 33.80 -10.93
C THR A 13 25.56 33.62 -10.94
N ALA A 14 24.86 34.76 -10.92
CA ALA A 14 23.42 34.85 -11.14
C ALA A 14 23.13 34.69 -12.64
N ALA A 15 22.15 33.83 -12.98
CA ALA A 15 21.60 33.74 -14.33
C ALA A 15 20.21 34.39 -14.35
N ALA A 16 19.98 35.17 -15.40
CA ALA A 16 18.91 36.14 -15.51
C ALA A 16 17.56 35.56 -15.99
N VAL A 17 16.52 36.13 -15.41
CA VAL A 17 15.20 36.54 -15.93
C VAL A 17 14.91 36.22 -17.41
N GLY A 18 13.86 35.42 -17.64
CA GLY A 18 13.13 35.34 -18.91
C GLY A 18 11.63 35.33 -18.63
N ALA A 19 10.99 36.49 -18.78
CA ALA A 19 9.56 36.67 -18.70
C ALA A 19 8.90 36.25 -20.03
N VAL A 20 7.84 35.45 -19.98
CA VAL A 20 6.91 35.28 -21.11
C VAL A 20 5.51 35.65 -20.61
N THR A 21 5.01 36.76 -21.11
CA THR A 21 3.62 37.20 -21.02
C THR A 21 2.98 37.06 -22.39
N ALA A 22 1.85 36.35 -22.49
CA ALA A 22 0.78 36.67 -23.43
C ALA A 22 -0.54 36.07 -22.91
N ALA A 23 -1.48 36.95 -22.62
CA ALA A 23 -2.84 36.66 -22.22
C ALA A 23 -3.73 36.38 -23.45
N ALA A 24 -4.79 35.60 -23.27
CA ALA A 24 -6.03 35.78 -24.02
C ALA A 24 -7.22 35.26 -23.19
N VAL A 25 -8.28 36.06 -23.23
CA VAL A 25 -9.47 36.09 -22.37
C VAL A 25 -10.65 35.45 -23.13
N LEU A 26 -11.40 34.58 -22.42
CA LEU A 26 -12.87 34.33 -22.36
C LEU A 26 -13.79 34.87 -23.49
N PRO A 27 -14.95 34.23 -23.82
CA PRO A 27 -16.05 34.15 -22.84
C PRO A 27 -16.96 32.92 -22.84
N ALA A 28 -17.58 32.73 -21.67
CA ALA A 28 -18.83 32.04 -21.46
C ALA A 28 -20.01 33.00 -21.72
N ALA A 29 -21.11 32.50 -22.29
CA ALA A 29 -22.41 33.18 -22.28
C ALA A 29 -23.59 32.19 -22.37
N ASN A 30 -24.34 32.16 -21.28
CA ASN A 30 -25.79 32.20 -21.10
C ASN A 30 -26.75 31.11 -21.62
N ALA A 31 -27.68 30.81 -20.70
CA ALA A 31 -28.84 29.94 -20.77
C ALA A 31 -30.07 30.56 -21.47
N ALA A 32 -31.01 29.70 -21.90
CA ALA A 32 -32.46 29.72 -21.61
C ALA A 32 -33.30 29.12 -22.78
N PRO A 33 -34.52 28.59 -22.50
CA PRO A 33 -35.23 27.64 -23.35
C PRO A 33 -36.22 28.31 -24.31
N VAL A 34 -36.57 27.63 -25.40
CA VAL A 34 -37.70 27.99 -26.27
C VAL A 34 -38.66 26.82 -26.41
N THR A 35 -39.90 27.08 -26.00
CA THR A 35 -41.11 26.29 -26.22
C THR A 35 -41.63 26.52 -27.65
N GLY A 36 -42.21 25.49 -28.27
CA GLY A 36 -42.95 25.66 -29.53
C GLY A 36 -43.21 24.36 -30.29
N SER A 37 -44.38 23.77 -30.08
CA SER A 37 -45.02 22.79 -30.98
C SER A 37 -45.95 23.56 -31.94
N PRO A 38 -46.14 23.10 -33.18
CA PRO A 38 -47.42 22.43 -33.47
C PRO A 38 -47.31 21.20 -34.41
N ALA A 39 -48.40 20.44 -34.39
CA ALA A 39 -48.64 19.16 -35.06
C ALA A 39 -48.89 19.23 -36.57
N GLY A 40 -48.71 18.10 -37.28
CA GLY A 40 -49.33 17.88 -38.61
C GLY A 40 -48.77 16.75 -39.50
N THR A 41 -49.24 15.52 -39.28
CA THR A 41 -49.66 14.51 -40.29
C THR A 41 -48.63 13.74 -41.17
N ALA A 42 -48.45 12.46 -40.79
CA ALA A 42 -48.35 11.19 -41.54
C ALA A 42 -47.54 11.04 -42.85
N ALA A 43 -46.60 10.08 -42.86
CA ALA A 43 -46.53 9.01 -43.86
C ALA A 43 -45.65 7.83 -43.41
N THR A 44 -46.12 6.65 -43.79
CA THR A 44 -45.69 5.27 -43.58
C THR A 44 -44.31 4.95 -44.18
N GLY A 45 -43.51 4.11 -43.51
CA GLY A 45 -42.28 3.55 -44.09
C GLY A 45 -41.51 2.64 -43.14
N ASN A 46 -41.75 1.33 -43.25
CA ASN A 46 -40.97 0.27 -42.62
C ASN A 46 -39.47 0.41 -42.90
N THR A 47 -38.62 0.42 -41.88
CA THR A 47 -37.38 -0.40 -41.84
C THR A 47 -37.01 -0.59 -40.38
N ALA A 48 -37.27 -1.80 -39.86
CA ALA A 48 -36.74 -2.24 -38.58
C ALA A 48 -35.21 -2.33 -38.69
N ASN A 49 -34.52 -1.29 -38.23
CA ASN A 49 -33.08 -1.32 -38.07
C ASN A 49 -32.79 -1.99 -36.72
N THR A 50 -32.81 -3.33 -36.69
CA THR A 50 -32.25 -4.13 -35.62
C THR A 50 -30.73 -3.98 -35.67
N THR A 51 -30.23 -2.87 -35.13
CA THR A 51 -28.86 -2.81 -34.63
C THR A 51 -28.75 -3.84 -33.50
N ASN A 52 -28.32 -5.04 -33.87
CA ASN A 52 -27.70 -6.00 -32.97
C ASN A 52 -26.52 -5.26 -32.32
N THR A 53 -26.77 -4.65 -31.17
CA THR A 53 -25.72 -4.32 -30.22
C THR A 53 -25.13 -5.66 -29.81
N ALA A 54 -24.08 -6.08 -30.52
CA ALA A 54 -23.24 -7.17 -30.11
C ALA A 54 -22.82 -6.86 -28.68
N ASN A 55 -23.38 -7.61 -27.75
CA ASN A 55 -22.93 -7.65 -26.37
C ASN A 55 -21.47 -8.10 -26.44
N THR A 56 -20.54 -7.15 -26.44
CA THR A 56 -19.15 -7.42 -26.11
C THR A 56 -19.17 -7.81 -24.64
N ALA A 57 -19.42 -9.10 -24.38
CA ALA A 57 -19.19 -9.68 -23.08
C ALA A 57 -17.74 -9.36 -22.74
N ALA A 58 -17.54 -8.44 -21.79
CA ALA A 58 -16.24 -8.22 -21.21
C ALA A 58 -15.73 -9.59 -20.78
N ALA A 59 -14.58 -10.00 -21.31
CA ALA A 59 -13.90 -11.19 -20.85
C ALA A 59 -13.79 -11.06 -19.32
N GLN A 60 -14.51 -11.91 -18.59
CA GLN A 60 -14.26 -12.05 -17.17
C GLN A 60 -12.78 -12.42 -17.05
N PRO A 61 -11.99 -11.73 -16.20
CA PRO A 61 -10.65 -12.21 -15.92
C PRO A 61 -10.84 -13.66 -15.45
N GLY A 62 -10.28 -14.60 -16.21
CA GLY A 62 -10.31 -16.01 -15.82
C GLY A 62 -9.83 -16.12 -14.37
N GLY A 63 -10.46 -16.99 -13.59
CA GLY A 63 -10.01 -17.28 -12.23
C GLY A 63 -8.52 -17.69 -12.21
N PRO A 64 -7.90 -17.74 -11.02
CA PRO A 64 -6.52 -18.18 -10.92
C PRO A 64 -6.35 -19.59 -11.51
N LEU A 65 -5.22 -19.83 -12.16
CA LEU A 65 -4.84 -21.14 -12.67
C LEU A 65 -4.65 -22.14 -11.53
N LEU A 66 -4.06 -21.66 -10.43
CA LEU A 66 -3.75 -22.38 -9.21
C LEU A 66 -3.87 -21.43 -8.03
N THR A 67 -4.07 -21.98 -6.86
CA THR A 67 -4.02 -21.27 -5.59
C THR A 67 -2.89 -21.81 -4.73
N ALA A 68 -2.27 -20.94 -3.93
CA ALA A 68 -1.27 -21.32 -2.95
C ALA A 68 -1.61 -20.70 -1.60
N LYS A 69 -1.46 -21.48 -0.53
CA LYS A 69 -1.80 -21.07 0.83
C LYS A 69 -0.59 -21.11 1.73
N PHE A 70 -0.41 -20.06 2.53
CA PHE A 70 0.70 -19.93 3.47
C PHE A 70 0.22 -19.50 4.85
N LEU A 71 0.86 -20.04 5.89
CA LEU A 71 0.88 -19.40 7.20
C LEU A 71 1.98 -18.33 7.20
N VAL A 72 1.71 -17.21 7.86
CA VAL A 72 2.58 -16.04 7.92
C VAL A 72 2.90 -15.73 9.37
N ASP A 73 4.18 -15.84 9.71
CA ASP A 73 4.74 -15.30 10.95
C ASP A 73 5.77 -14.22 10.60
N GLY A 74 5.99 -13.26 11.49
CA GLY A 74 6.93 -12.19 11.23
C GLY A 74 7.44 -11.50 12.47
N THR A 75 8.57 -10.83 12.31
CA THR A 75 9.09 -9.88 13.29
C THR A 75 9.50 -8.62 12.55
N SER A 76 8.92 -7.50 12.96
CA SER A 76 9.16 -6.20 12.35
C SER A 76 9.86 -5.28 13.34
N ARG A 77 11.01 -4.75 12.97
CA ARG A 77 11.75 -3.73 13.72
C ARG A 77 11.22 -2.36 13.33
N ILE A 78 10.66 -1.64 14.30
CA ILE A 78 10.22 -0.25 14.13
C ILE A 78 11.40 0.66 14.46
N ALA A 79 11.98 1.31 13.44
CA ALA A 79 13.29 1.94 13.55
C ALA A 79 13.32 3.06 14.60
N ARG A 80 12.33 3.96 14.59
CA ARG A 80 12.25 5.09 15.52
C ARG A 80 12.05 4.67 16.97
N LEU A 81 11.20 3.66 17.19
CA LEU A 81 10.96 3.12 18.52
C LEU A 81 12.15 2.29 19.01
N GLY A 82 12.87 1.64 18.10
CA GLY A 82 13.89 0.66 18.43
C GLY A 82 13.29 -0.59 19.10
N SER A 83 12.03 -0.89 18.81
CA SER A 83 11.28 -2.03 19.32
C SER A 83 10.87 -2.98 18.20
N ASP A 84 10.53 -4.20 18.57
CA ASP A 84 10.07 -5.24 17.66
C ASP A 84 8.56 -5.46 17.82
N LEU A 85 7.87 -5.56 16.70
CA LEU A 85 6.48 -5.99 16.59
C LEU A 85 6.46 -7.44 16.08
N VAL A 86 5.91 -8.34 16.87
CA VAL A 86 5.83 -9.76 16.51
C VAL A 86 4.46 -10.06 15.92
N LEU A 87 4.44 -10.53 14.68
CA LEU A 87 3.24 -10.98 13.97
C LEU A 87 3.19 -12.50 14.01
N ARG A 88 2.05 -13.07 14.39
CA ARG A 88 1.88 -14.52 14.45
C ARG A 88 0.55 -14.93 13.88
N GLN A 89 0.47 -16.17 13.41
CA GLN A 89 -0.78 -16.81 12.99
C GLN A 89 -1.49 -16.05 11.86
N GLY A 90 -0.73 -15.38 11.00
CA GLY A 90 -1.25 -14.80 9.78
C GLY A 90 -1.50 -15.87 8.71
N THR A 91 -2.28 -15.51 7.70
CA THR A 91 -2.48 -16.32 6.50
C THR A 91 -2.31 -15.49 5.23
N PHE A 92 -1.77 -16.11 4.20
CA PHE A 92 -1.71 -15.53 2.86
C PHE A 92 -2.28 -16.53 1.86
N ASP A 93 -3.39 -16.16 1.23
CA ASP A 93 -4.06 -16.93 0.19
C ASP A 93 -3.74 -16.27 -1.17
N ALA A 94 -2.95 -16.95 -1.99
CA ALA A 94 -2.48 -16.45 -3.28
C ALA A 94 -3.22 -17.12 -4.44
N GLY A 95 -3.74 -16.32 -5.36
CA GLY A 95 -4.12 -16.72 -6.70
C GLY A 95 -2.94 -16.57 -7.66
N LEU A 96 -2.66 -17.63 -8.42
CA LEU A 96 -1.61 -17.70 -9.41
C LEU A 96 -2.23 -17.62 -10.81
N TYR A 97 -1.86 -16.60 -11.56
CA TYR A 97 -2.38 -16.33 -12.90
C TYR A 97 -1.28 -16.48 -13.93
N GLN A 98 -1.67 -16.78 -15.17
CA GLN A 98 -0.72 -16.81 -16.28
C GLN A 98 -0.01 -15.45 -16.40
N GLY A 99 1.32 -15.47 -16.43
CA GLY A 99 2.15 -14.36 -16.86
C GLY A 99 2.79 -14.65 -18.22
N ASP A 100 3.98 -14.11 -18.46
CA ASP A 100 4.76 -14.34 -19.67
C ASP A 100 5.86 -15.39 -19.45
N GLY A 101 6.05 -16.33 -20.39
CA GLY A 101 7.13 -17.31 -20.31
C GLY A 101 7.16 -18.09 -18.97
N THR A 102 8.18 -17.84 -18.15
CA THR A 102 8.38 -18.44 -16.82
C THR A 102 7.88 -17.55 -15.67
N THR A 103 7.15 -16.49 -15.96
CA THR A 103 6.57 -15.59 -14.96
C THR A 103 5.14 -16.01 -14.67
N ILE A 104 4.82 -16.12 -13.39
CA ILE A 104 3.46 -16.29 -12.87
C ILE A 104 3.06 -14.99 -12.20
N ARG A 105 1.89 -14.46 -12.53
CA ARG A 105 1.37 -13.26 -11.87
C ARG A 105 0.66 -13.68 -10.58
N ILE A 106 0.90 -12.95 -9.50
CA ILE A 106 0.35 -13.24 -8.17
C ILE A 106 -0.62 -12.15 -7.79
N GLU A 107 -1.79 -12.55 -7.31
CA GLU A 107 -2.65 -11.71 -6.48
C GLU A 107 -2.97 -12.44 -5.19
N GLY A 108 -2.97 -11.79 -4.04
CA GLY A 108 -3.23 -12.49 -2.78
C GLY A 108 -3.86 -11.65 -1.69
N ASP A 109 -4.60 -12.34 -0.83
CA ASP A 109 -5.24 -11.79 0.35
C ASP A 109 -4.39 -12.14 1.58
N LEU A 110 -4.03 -11.12 2.35
CA LEU A 110 -3.26 -11.22 3.59
C LEU A 110 -4.20 -10.98 4.77
N SER A 111 -4.27 -11.94 5.68
CA SER A 111 -4.97 -11.80 6.95
C SER A 111 -3.98 -11.88 8.09
N LEU A 112 -3.92 -10.84 8.91
CA LEU A 112 -3.06 -10.77 10.09
C LEU A 112 -3.94 -10.52 11.33
N PRO A 113 -3.88 -11.40 12.34
CA PRO A 113 -4.48 -11.11 13.63
C PRO A 113 -3.88 -9.84 14.25
N ALA A 114 -4.71 -9.09 14.98
CA ALA A 114 -4.20 -7.99 15.78
C ALA A 114 -3.23 -8.51 16.84
N THR A 115 -2.11 -7.80 17.03
CA THR A 115 -1.03 -8.22 17.93
C THR A 115 -0.72 -7.13 18.96
N PRO A 116 -0.30 -7.48 20.18
CA PRO A 116 0.20 -6.48 21.13
C PRO A 116 1.51 -5.84 20.62
N GLY A 117 1.58 -4.51 20.74
CA GLY A 117 2.81 -3.73 20.58
C GLY A 117 3.32 -3.23 21.93
N TYR A 118 4.65 -3.18 22.09
CA TYR A 118 5.31 -2.63 23.28
C TYR A 118 6.53 -1.81 22.85
N PHE A 119 6.69 -0.63 23.43
CA PHE A 119 7.89 0.19 23.25
C PHE A 119 8.11 1.13 24.44
N LEU A 120 9.29 1.75 24.48
CA LEU A 120 9.63 2.78 25.46
C LEU A 120 9.61 4.17 24.79
N ALA A 121 8.55 4.94 25.01
CA ALA A 121 8.52 6.34 24.64
C ALA A 121 9.63 7.09 25.42
N PHE A 122 10.34 7.98 24.71
CA PHE A 122 11.52 8.69 25.21
C PHE A 122 12.58 7.81 25.90
N ARG A 123 12.60 6.49 25.64
CA ARG A 123 13.51 5.47 26.25
C ARG A 123 13.27 5.14 27.72
N PHE A 124 12.24 5.67 28.37
CA PHE A 124 11.96 5.36 29.78
C PHE A 124 10.48 5.19 30.12
N MET A 125 9.55 5.53 29.23
CA MET A 125 8.11 5.46 29.48
C MET A 125 7.51 4.26 28.73
N PRO A 126 7.15 3.18 29.42
CA PRO A 126 6.43 2.03 28.85
C PRO A 126 5.13 2.42 28.16
N VAL A 127 5.01 2.03 26.89
CA VAL A 127 3.78 2.16 26.11
C VAL A 127 3.38 0.80 25.56
N THR A 128 2.12 0.43 25.78
CA THR A 128 1.48 -0.74 25.16
C THR A 128 0.41 -0.30 24.18
N SER A 129 0.16 -1.13 23.17
CA SER A 129 -0.93 -0.92 22.19
C SER A 129 -1.41 -2.24 21.60
N ARG A 130 -2.56 -2.20 20.93
CA ARG A 130 -2.95 -3.19 19.93
C ARG A 130 -2.65 -2.63 18.55
N VAL A 131 -2.03 -3.46 17.73
CA VAL A 131 -1.66 -3.13 16.36
C VAL A 131 -2.42 -4.03 15.41
N ALA A 132 -3.12 -3.43 14.45
CA ALA A 132 -3.72 -4.13 13.32
C ALA A 132 -3.10 -3.65 12.01
N LEU A 133 -2.99 -4.57 11.04
CA LEU A 133 -2.42 -4.32 9.73
C LEU A 133 -3.41 -4.69 8.61
N PRO A 134 -4.57 -4.01 8.52
CA PRO A 134 -5.56 -4.35 7.50
C PRO A 134 -5.01 -4.05 6.11
N GLN A 135 -5.28 -4.96 5.19
CA GLN A 135 -4.79 -4.91 3.82
C GLN A 135 -5.53 -3.83 3.00
N ASP A 136 -4.78 -3.05 2.23
CA ASP A 136 -5.29 -2.07 1.25
C ASP A 136 -5.33 -2.71 -0.15
N GLY A 137 -6.42 -3.44 -0.42
CA GLY A 137 -6.59 -4.21 -1.64
C GLY A 137 -5.68 -5.46 -1.70
N LYS A 138 -5.73 -6.20 -2.81
CA LYS A 138 -4.91 -7.41 -2.97
C LYS A 138 -3.41 -7.07 -3.02
N ALA A 139 -2.60 -7.93 -2.44
CA ALA A 139 -1.17 -7.95 -2.68
C ALA A 139 -0.94 -8.39 -4.12
N THR A 140 -0.01 -7.76 -4.82
CA THR A 140 0.21 -8.04 -6.25
C THR A 140 1.68 -8.20 -6.53
N GLY A 141 2.01 -9.05 -7.50
CA GLY A 141 3.39 -9.30 -7.84
C GLY A 141 3.58 -10.40 -8.86
N THR A 142 4.79 -10.96 -8.86
CA THR A 142 5.18 -12.04 -9.76
C THR A 142 5.99 -13.11 -9.04
N ALA A 143 5.99 -14.32 -9.63
CA ALA A 143 6.90 -15.40 -9.33
C ALA A 143 7.63 -15.80 -10.61
N ASP A 144 8.96 -15.89 -10.55
CA ASP A 144 9.79 -16.47 -11.60
C ASP A 144 10.07 -17.95 -11.28
N ILE A 145 9.59 -18.84 -12.14
CA ILE A 145 9.77 -20.30 -12.03
C ILE A 145 10.93 -20.83 -12.89
N SER A 146 11.75 -19.96 -13.49
CA SER A 146 12.91 -20.36 -14.32
C SER A 146 13.91 -21.25 -13.56
N GLY A 147 14.06 -21.02 -12.25
CA GLY A 147 14.89 -21.82 -11.34
C GLY A 147 14.20 -23.08 -10.77
N GLY A 148 12.96 -23.36 -11.14
CA GLY A 148 12.20 -24.52 -10.69
C GLY A 148 10.79 -24.17 -10.18
N LEU A 149 9.80 -24.96 -10.59
CA LEU A 149 8.38 -24.73 -10.29
C LEU A 149 8.05 -24.72 -8.78
N LEU A 150 8.75 -25.54 -7.99
CA LEU A 150 8.50 -25.65 -6.54
C LEU A 150 9.32 -24.67 -5.70
N THR A 151 10.24 -23.92 -6.31
CA THR A 151 11.10 -22.98 -5.61
C THR A 151 11.20 -21.62 -6.30
N PRO A 152 10.08 -20.96 -6.64
CA PRO A 152 10.11 -19.73 -7.42
C PRO A 152 10.73 -18.57 -6.65
N LYS A 153 11.27 -17.61 -7.40
CA LYS A 153 11.68 -16.31 -6.87
C LYS A 153 10.50 -15.35 -6.97
N ILE A 154 10.04 -14.81 -5.86
CA ILE A 154 8.90 -13.89 -5.81
C ILE A 154 9.34 -12.42 -5.73
N ASP A 155 8.51 -11.55 -6.28
CA ASP A 155 8.49 -10.11 -6.00
C ASP A 155 7.02 -9.70 -5.86
N VAL A 156 6.54 -9.62 -4.62
CA VAL A 156 5.15 -9.30 -4.27
C VAL A 156 5.11 -8.05 -3.41
N THR A 157 4.24 -7.11 -3.72
CA THR A 157 4.01 -5.91 -2.92
C THR A 157 2.72 -6.05 -2.13
N VAL A 158 2.82 -5.91 -0.82
CA VAL A 158 1.69 -5.84 0.10
C VAL A 158 1.48 -4.38 0.50
N ARG A 159 0.24 -3.92 0.51
CA ARG A 159 -0.16 -2.62 1.05
C ARG A 159 -1.05 -2.84 2.26
N VAL A 160 -0.71 -2.24 3.40
CA VAL A 160 -1.49 -2.34 4.65
C VAL A 160 -1.57 -0.98 5.31
N TYR A 161 -2.65 -0.68 6.03
CA TYR A 161 -2.63 0.41 7.01
C TYR A 161 -2.01 -0.10 8.32
N LEU A 162 -1.46 0.81 9.12
CA LEU A 162 -1.09 0.52 10.50
C LEU A 162 -2.11 1.21 11.39
N GLU A 163 -2.93 0.42 12.08
CA GLU A 163 -3.98 0.90 12.97
C GLU A 163 -3.60 0.63 14.42
N LEU A 164 -3.86 1.60 15.29
CA LEU A 164 -3.56 1.54 16.72
C LEU A 164 -4.84 1.63 17.54
N SER A 165 -4.96 0.76 18.52
CA SER A 165 -6.02 0.80 19.52
C SER A 165 -5.49 0.37 20.90
N GLU A 166 -6.31 0.51 21.93
CA GLU A 166 -5.98 0.10 23.32
C GLU A 166 -4.59 0.61 23.76
N VAL A 167 -4.27 1.86 23.42
CA VAL A 167 -2.98 2.47 23.77
C VAL A 167 -2.97 2.82 25.25
N ALA A 168 -1.90 2.46 25.96
CA ALA A 168 -1.72 2.82 27.36
C ALA A 168 -0.25 3.18 27.65
N GLU A 169 -0.06 4.22 28.46
CA GLU A 169 1.23 4.66 28.99
C GLU A 169 1.27 4.38 30.48
N ASP A 170 2.24 3.59 30.93
CA ASP A 170 2.33 3.15 32.34
C ASP A 170 1.02 2.54 32.89
N GLY A 171 0.27 1.87 32.00
CA GLY A 171 -1.03 1.27 32.32
C GLY A 171 -2.20 2.25 32.33
N GLN A 172 -1.98 3.55 32.18
CA GLN A 172 -3.02 4.55 32.01
C GLN A 172 -3.47 4.61 30.54
N PRO A 173 -4.74 4.34 30.22
CA PRO A 173 -5.23 4.39 28.85
C PRO A 173 -5.13 5.81 28.25
N ILE A 174 -4.68 5.87 27.00
CA ILE A 174 -4.67 7.07 26.16
C ILE A 174 -5.81 6.94 25.14
N ALA A 175 -6.67 7.96 25.08
CA ALA A 175 -7.83 7.96 24.19
C ALA A 175 -7.44 8.29 22.74
N VAL A 176 -6.88 7.32 22.02
CA VAL A 176 -6.51 7.47 20.60
C VAL A 176 -7.70 7.42 19.63
N GLY A 177 -8.88 7.02 20.09
CA GLY A 177 -10.08 6.94 19.26
C GLY A 177 -10.05 5.80 18.22
N PRO A 178 -11.18 5.57 17.52
CA PRO A 178 -11.32 4.46 16.57
C PRO A 178 -10.64 4.71 15.21
N GLY A 179 -10.22 5.94 14.94
CA GLY A 179 -9.67 6.34 13.64
C GLY A 179 -8.14 6.35 13.57
N CYS A 180 -7.44 5.99 14.65
CA CYS A 180 -5.99 6.18 14.72
C CYS A 180 -5.23 5.21 13.85
N ARG A 181 -4.78 5.68 12.68
CA ARG A 181 -4.08 4.87 11.69
C ARG A 181 -3.13 5.68 10.81
N THR A 182 -2.32 5.02 10.01
CA THR A 182 -1.53 5.72 8.99
C THR A 182 -2.42 6.40 7.94
N ARG A 183 -2.03 7.59 7.51
CA ARG A 183 -2.76 8.40 6.51
C ARG A 183 -2.79 7.75 5.14
N SER A 184 -1.74 6.99 4.81
CA SER A 184 -1.62 6.20 3.59
C SER A 184 -1.18 4.77 3.97
N PRO A 185 -1.38 3.79 3.08
CA PRO A 185 -0.89 2.45 3.33
C PRO A 185 0.65 2.42 3.34
N LEU A 186 1.20 1.56 4.19
CA LEU A 186 2.59 1.13 4.17
C LEU A 186 2.77 0.20 2.96
N VAL A 187 3.88 0.34 2.25
CA VAL A 187 4.22 -0.50 1.10
C VAL A 187 5.33 -1.45 1.52
N ILE A 188 5.03 -2.74 1.55
CA ILE A 188 5.93 -3.80 2.01
C ILE A 188 6.28 -4.70 0.82
N PRO A 189 7.50 -4.59 0.28
CA PRO A 189 7.95 -5.49 -0.77
C PRO A 189 8.44 -6.82 -0.17
N MET A 190 7.82 -7.92 -0.56
CA MET A 190 8.21 -9.28 -0.23
C MET A 190 8.98 -9.87 -1.41
N ARG A 191 10.30 -9.98 -1.24
CA ARG A 191 11.20 -10.52 -2.27
C ARG A 191 12.02 -11.66 -1.71
N GLY A 192 12.20 -12.70 -2.51
CA GLY A 192 13.05 -13.82 -2.17
C GLY A 192 12.58 -15.12 -2.79
N GLN A 193 13.26 -16.20 -2.44
CA GLN A 193 12.87 -17.53 -2.89
C GLN A 193 11.84 -18.12 -1.93
N THR A 194 10.79 -18.71 -2.46
CA THR A 194 9.80 -19.46 -1.68
C THR A 194 9.88 -20.94 -1.99
N ALA A 195 9.53 -21.80 -1.05
CA ALA A 195 9.44 -23.25 -1.23
C ALA A 195 7.97 -23.67 -1.14
N LEU A 196 7.47 -24.29 -2.21
CA LEU A 196 6.05 -24.60 -2.40
C LEU A 196 5.67 -26.01 -1.93
N THR A 197 6.62 -26.79 -1.43
CA THR A 197 6.33 -28.08 -0.79
C THR A 197 5.58 -27.87 0.53
N PRO A 198 4.45 -28.57 0.78
CA PRO A 198 3.73 -28.46 2.05
C PRO A 198 4.64 -28.67 3.27
N GLY A 199 4.50 -27.80 4.27
CA GLY A 199 5.33 -27.77 5.47
C GLY A 199 6.69 -27.08 5.30
N ALA A 200 7.12 -26.78 4.08
CA ALA A 200 8.36 -26.04 3.85
C ALA A 200 8.25 -24.60 4.36
N LYS A 201 9.39 -24.08 4.83
CA LYS A 201 9.49 -22.72 5.35
C LYS A 201 10.39 -21.88 4.47
N SER A 202 9.94 -20.66 4.17
CA SER A 202 10.69 -19.66 3.42
C SER A 202 10.83 -18.40 4.26
N THR A 203 12.00 -17.80 4.28
CA THR A 203 12.25 -16.55 5.00
C THR A 203 12.47 -15.42 4.01
N LEU A 204 11.73 -14.33 4.19
CA LEU A 204 11.83 -13.12 3.39
C LEU A 204 12.22 -11.96 4.29
N GLU A 205 13.03 -11.05 3.76
CA GLU A 205 13.41 -9.82 4.45
C GLU A 205 12.98 -8.63 3.61
N SER A 206 12.39 -7.65 4.29
CA SER A 206 11.79 -6.47 3.67
C SER A 206 12.22 -5.22 4.43
N THR A 207 12.31 -4.11 3.72
CA THR A 207 12.42 -2.77 4.31
C THR A 207 11.21 -1.96 3.86
N PHE A 208 10.65 -1.17 4.77
CA PHE A 208 9.47 -0.36 4.49
C PHE A 208 9.46 0.91 5.35
N ASP A 209 8.67 1.88 4.91
CA ASP A 209 8.47 3.15 5.60
C ASP A 209 7.09 3.17 6.26
N ILE A 210 7.00 3.81 7.42
CA ILE A 210 5.73 4.07 8.11
C ILE A 210 5.31 5.51 7.80
N PRO A 211 4.20 5.73 7.06
CA PRO A 211 3.68 7.07 6.77
C PRO A 211 3.21 7.81 8.04
N PRO A 212 2.94 9.12 7.95
CA PRO A 212 2.30 9.87 9.02
C PRO A 212 0.98 9.26 9.47
N PHE A 213 0.63 9.46 10.73
CA PHE A 213 -0.65 9.07 11.30
C PHE A 213 -1.74 10.10 11.02
N THR A 214 -2.99 9.63 11.11
CA THR A 214 -4.18 10.47 11.09
C THR A 214 -5.30 9.88 11.93
N GLY A 215 -6.20 10.73 12.42
CA GLY A 215 -7.41 10.30 13.13
C GLY A 215 -7.15 9.80 14.55
N CYS A 216 -6.01 10.17 15.14
CA CYS A 216 -5.62 9.83 16.49
C CYS A 216 -6.07 10.91 17.47
N GLY A 217 -6.83 10.50 18.48
CA GLY A 217 -7.34 11.35 19.55
C GLY A 217 -8.86 11.47 19.55
N VAL A 218 -9.43 11.78 20.72
CA VAL A 218 -10.89 12.03 20.88
C VAL A 218 -11.16 13.48 21.31
N GLY A 219 -10.36 14.02 22.22
CA GLY A 219 -10.47 15.41 22.71
C GLY A 219 -9.33 16.33 22.26
N GLU A 220 -8.16 15.76 21.96
CA GLU A 220 -6.97 16.46 21.48
C GLU A 220 -6.46 15.77 20.22
N ASP A 221 -5.69 16.49 19.39
CA ASP A 221 -5.07 15.93 18.20
C ASP A 221 -3.76 15.21 18.56
N LEU A 222 -3.78 13.89 18.49
CA LEU A 222 -2.63 13.03 18.76
C LEU A 222 -1.87 12.63 17.48
N ASP A 223 -2.31 13.07 16.29
CA ASP A 223 -1.64 12.77 15.02
C ASP A 223 -0.15 13.16 15.04
N PRO A 224 0.26 14.35 15.53
CA PRO A 224 1.66 14.75 15.56
C PRO A 224 2.49 13.88 16.51
N LEU A 225 1.91 13.45 17.64
CA LEU A 225 2.59 12.60 18.61
C LEU A 225 2.86 11.21 18.02
N MET A 226 1.83 10.56 17.46
CA MET A 226 1.96 9.24 16.83
C MET A 226 2.92 9.29 15.64
N THR A 227 2.81 10.33 14.82
CA THR A 227 3.71 10.56 13.69
C THR A 227 5.16 10.76 14.14
N GLY A 228 5.39 11.58 15.17
CA GLY A 228 6.74 11.87 15.67
C GLY A 228 7.46 10.64 16.24
N LEU A 229 6.71 9.79 16.95
CA LEU A 229 7.23 8.60 17.62
C LEU A 229 7.46 7.43 16.66
N ILE A 230 6.51 7.17 15.75
CA ILE A 230 6.44 5.90 15.02
C ILE A 230 6.84 6.06 13.55
N SER A 231 6.38 7.14 12.88
CA SER A 231 6.52 7.29 11.43
C SER A 231 7.95 7.58 11.00
N GLY A 232 8.36 7.00 9.88
CA GLY A 232 9.68 7.21 9.31
C GLY A 232 10.20 6.01 8.53
N PRO A 233 11.36 6.16 7.88
CA PRO A 233 11.94 5.12 7.05
C PRO A 233 12.77 4.11 7.85
N GLY A 234 13.20 3.06 7.16
CA GLY A 234 14.21 2.11 7.67
C GLY A 234 13.67 1.04 8.60
N ASN A 235 12.36 0.81 8.61
CA ASN A 235 11.76 -0.31 9.32
C ASN A 235 12.05 -1.59 8.54
N THR A 236 12.33 -2.68 9.25
CA THR A 236 12.67 -3.95 8.63
C THR A 236 11.70 -5.03 9.08
N MET A 237 11.28 -5.92 8.18
CA MET A 237 10.47 -7.06 8.53
C MET A 237 11.14 -8.34 8.06
N LYS A 238 11.26 -9.30 8.97
CA LYS A 238 11.58 -10.69 8.66
C LYS A 238 10.29 -11.49 8.69
N THR A 239 9.90 -12.03 7.55
CA THR A 239 8.68 -12.81 7.38
C THR A 239 9.04 -14.27 7.14
N THR A 240 8.38 -15.18 7.85
CA THR A 240 8.44 -16.61 7.60
C THR A 240 7.12 -17.06 6.98
N LEU A 241 7.20 -17.60 5.77
CA LEU A 241 6.09 -18.25 5.09
C LEU A 241 6.21 -19.75 5.31
N THR A 242 5.18 -20.37 5.87
CA THR A 242 5.07 -21.84 5.91
C THR A 242 4.03 -22.26 4.90
N THR A 243 4.44 -23.06 3.92
CA THR A 243 3.54 -23.49 2.86
C THR A 243 2.54 -24.51 3.39
N VAL A 244 1.25 -24.23 3.21
CA VAL A 244 0.16 -25.15 3.58
C VAL A 244 -0.12 -26.08 2.41
N GLY A 245 -0.20 -25.54 1.20
CA GLY A 245 -0.41 -26.33 -0.01
C GLY A 245 -0.71 -25.48 -1.24
N ILE A 246 -0.82 -26.18 -2.38
CA ILE A 246 -1.18 -25.63 -3.69
C ILE A 246 -2.31 -26.49 -4.25
N GLY A 247 -3.31 -25.87 -4.87
CA GLY A 247 -4.48 -26.55 -5.43
C GLY A 247 -5.15 -25.78 -6.54
#